data_AF-A0A973CN30-F1
#
_entry.id   AF-A0A973CN30-F1
#
_cell.length_a   1.000
_cell.length_b   1.000
_cell.length_c   1.000
_cell.angle_alpha   90.00
_cell.angle_beta   90.00
_cell.angle_gamma   90.00
#
_symmetry.space_group_name_H-M   'P 1'
#
loop_
_entity.id
_entity.type
_entity.pdbx_description
1 polymer ?
#
loop_
_entity_poly.entity_id
_entity_poly.type
_entity_poly.pdbx_seq_one_letter_code
_entity_poly.pdbx_strand_id
1 'polypeptide(L)'
;MSKRRVCFESAFVLPFMEMAEIIELSVQMIEINRCKKQSIRCKDYIRADIAMNFTLRVDKSPENILQVANLLGCENASNIRTLETVFSAGFSQAMKSVAFEMNFDDISSDPDSYIEHVHELIGYDLFGFALEDISIGSFNRTEDIYLDSENIFDVRALNKK
;
A
#
# COMPACT_ATOMS: atom_id res chain seq x y z
N MET A 1 1.80 0.79 -36.87
CA MET A 1 1.56 1.11 -35.44
C MET A 1 2.93 1.33 -34.81
N SER A 2 3.17 2.51 -34.22
CA SER A 2 4.45 2.79 -33.57
C SER A 2 4.60 1.90 -32.33
N LYS A 3 5.60 1.00 -32.33
CA LYS A 3 5.86 0.07 -31.25
C LYS A 3 6.67 0.82 -30.18
N ARG A 4 6.07 1.10 -29.02
CA ARG A 4 6.81 1.62 -27.85
C ARG A 4 7.92 0.62 -27.49
N ARG A 5 9.12 1.13 -27.23
CA ARG A 5 10.31 0.35 -26.86
C ARG A 5 10.90 0.94 -25.58
N VAL A 6 11.41 0.07 -24.71
CA VAL A 6 12.11 0.46 -23.48
C VAL A 6 13.60 0.29 -23.71
N CYS A 7 14.39 1.29 -23.32
CA CYS A 7 15.84 1.28 -23.40
C CYS A 7 16.41 1.69 -22.04
N PHE A 8 17.36 0.92 -21.50
CA PHE A 8 17.94 1.17 -20.17
C PHE A 8 19.22 2.00 -20.17
N GLU A 9 19.96 2.00 -21.28
CA GLU A 9 21.27 2.64 -21.35
C GLU A 9 21.23 3.91 -22.21
N SER A 10 21.28 3.73 -23.53
CA SER A 10 21.27 4.81 -24.50
C SER A 10 20.35 4.45 -25.65
N ALA A 11 19.66 5.46 -26.16
CA ALA A 11 18.80 5.34 -27.32
C ALA A 11 19.01 6.55 -28.20
N PHE A 12 19.08 6.32 -29.50
CA PHE A 12 19.00 7.41 -30.46
C PHE A 12 17.54 7.82 -30.61
N VAL A 13 17.23 9.09 -30.39
CA VAL A 13 15.87 9.64 -30.47
C VAL A 13 15.86 10.72 -31.54
N LEU A 14 15.12 10.48 -32.63
CA LEU A 14 14.99 11.45 -33.71
C LEU A 14 13.94 12.52 -33.35
N PRO A 15 14.32 13.79 -33.11
CA PRO A 15 13.45 14.80 -32.48
C PRO A 15 12.09 15.06 -33.14
N PHE A 16 11.95 14.74 -34.43
CA PHE A 16 10.74 14.96 -35.21
C PHE A 16 9.95 13.68 -35.53
N MET A 17 10.52 12.51 -35.25
CA MET A 17 9.88 11.21 -35.57
C MET A 17 9.62 10.37 -34.32
N GLU A 18 10.36 10.59 -33.24
CA GLU A 18 10.31 9.81 -32.02
C GLU A 18 10.13 10.71 -30.80
N MET A 19 9.25 10.30 -29.89
CA MET A 19 9.13 10.88 -28.56
C MET A 19 9.79 9.93 -27.56
N ALA A 20 10.58 10.50 -26.65
CA ALA A 20 11.18 9.77 -25.56
C ALA A 20 10.63 10.31 -24.24
N GLU A 21 10.26 9.39 -23.36
CA GLU A 21 9.84 9.67 -22.00
C GLU A 21 10.80 8.96 -21.06
N ILE A 22 11.23 9.64 -20.00
CA ILE A 22 12.14 9.07 -19.00
C ILE A 22 11.29 8.62 -17.82
N ILE A 23 11.50 7.40 -17.38
CA ILE A 23 10.86 6.85 -16.18
C ILE A 23 11.91 6.62 -15.10
N GLU A 24 11.61 7.06 -13.89
CA GLU A 24 12.47 6.84 -12.75
C GLU A 24 12.16 5.48 -12.10
N LEU A 25 13.19 4.66 -11.91
CA LEU A 25 13.08 3.33 -11.29
C LEU A 25 13.47 3.35 -9.81
N SER A 26 13.42 4.52 -9.17
CA SER A 26 13.73 4.71 -7.76
C SER A 26 12.63 4.12 -6.88
N VAL A 27 13.01 3.74 -5.67
CA VAL A 27 12.10 3.24 -4.64
C VAL A 27 11.23 4.40 -4.12
N GLN A 28 9.94 4.13 -3.92
CA GLN A 28 8.94 5.06 -3.42
C GLN A 28 8.29 4.48 -2.16
N MET A 29 8.04 5.31 -1.16
CA MET A 29 7.43 4.88 0.10
C MET A 29 6.05 5.52 0.26
N ILE A 30 5.01 4.69 0.39
CA ILE A 30 3.64 5.12 0.67
C ILE A 30 3.33 4.83 2.13
N GLU A 31 2.99 5.86 2.90
CA GLU A 31 2.51 5.71 4.26
C GLU A 31 0.97 5.62 4.26
N ILE A 32 0.43 4.60 4.92
CA ILE A 32 -1.01 4.49 5.20
C ILE A 32 -1.24 4.53 6.69
N ASN A 33 -1.99 5.56 7.10
CA ASN A 33 -2.29 5.82 8.50
C ASN A 33 -3.80 5.65 8.76
N ARG A 34 -4.13 4.80 9.74
CA ARG A 34 -5.50 4.47 10.15
C ARG A 34 -5.61 4.61 11.66
N CYS A 35 -5.99 5.80 12.11
CA CYS A 35 -6.08 6.13 13.52
C CYS A 35 -7.45 6.72 13.90
N LYS A 36 -7.75 6.70 15.21
CA LYS A 36 -8.93 7.33 15.82
C LYS A 36 -10.20 6.80 15.18
N LYS A 37 -11.02 7.67 14.59
CA LYS A 37 -12.26 7.27 13.91
C LYS A 37 -12.04 6.35 12.72
N GLN A 38 -10.85 6.35 12.11
CA GLN A 38 -10.50 5.51 10.97
C GLN A 38 -9.70 4.26 11.35
N SER A 39 -9.55 3.98 12.65
CA SER A 39 -8.86 2.80 13.14
C SER A 39 -9.41 1.50 12.56
N ILE A 40 -8.53 0.51 12.51
CA ILE A 40 -8.87 -0.84 12.08
C ILE A 40 -9.48 -1.61 13.26
N ARG A 41 -10.35 -2.58 12.97
CA ARG A 41 -10.98 -3.42 14.00
C ARG A 41 -10.44 -4.83 13.87
N CYS A 42 -9.99 -5.38 14.99
CA CYS A 42 -9.49 -6.74 15.09
C CYS A 42 -10.64 -7.75 15.30
N LYS A 43 -10.34 -9.04 15.18
CA LYS A 43 -11.29 -10.14 15.38
C LYS A 43 -11.97 -10.13 16.75
N ASP A 44 -11.23 -9.74 17.77
CA ASP A 44 -11.67 -9.65 19.17
C ASP A 44 -12.49 -8.38 19.49
N TYR A 45 -12.81 -7.58 18.46
CA TYR A 45 -13.50 -6.29 18.48
C TYR A 45 -12.67 -5.10 18.95
N ILE A 46 -11.41 -5.29 19.33
CA ILE A 46 -10.54 -4.19 19.71
C ILE A 46 -10.23 -3.34 18.49
N ARG A 47 -10.34 -2.02 18.63
CA ARG A 47 -9.94 -1.06 17.60
C ARG A 47 -8.48 -0.65 17.81
N ALA A 48 -7.71 -0.66 16.73
CA ALA A 48 -6.29 -0.35 16.73
C ALA A 48 -5.97 0.79 15.76
N ASP A 49 -5.18 1.73 16.25
CA ASP A 49 -4.52 2.77 15.50
C ASP A 49 -3.24 2.19 14.90
N ILE A 50 -3.16 2.14 13.58
CA ILE A 50 -2.02 1.56 12.86
C ILE A 50 -1.50 2.52 11.79
N ALA A 51 -0.18 2.63 11.68
CA ALA A 51 0.50 3.27 10.55
C ALA A 51 1.47 2.28 9.93
N MET A 52 1.37 2.07 8.62
CA MET A 52 2.23 1.17 7.86
C MET A 52 2.87 1.89 6.67
N ASN A 53 4.09 1.49 6.35
CA ASN A 53 4.82 1.96 5.18
C ASN A 53 4.91 0.84 4.15
N PHE A 54 4.59 1.15 2.92
CA PHE A 54 4.69 0.26 1.76
C PHE A 54 5.75 0.81 0.82
N THR A 55 6.82 0.05 0.63
CA THR A 55 7.95 0.43 -0.20
C THR A 55 7.79 -0.23 -1.56
N LEU A 56 7.62 0.58 -2.60
CA LEU A 56 7.34 0.14 -3.96
C LEU A 56 8.44 0.58 -4.93
N ARG A 57 8.61 -0.15 -6.02
CA ARG A 57 9.44 0.26 -7.15
C ARG A 57 8.82 -0.24 -8.46
N VAL A 58 9.05 0.46 -9.56
CA VAL A 58 8.73 -0.09 -10.89
C VAL A 58 9.61 -1.31 -11.17
N ASP A 59 9.00 -2.43 -11.54
CA ASP A 59 9.73 -3.63 -11.91
C ASP A 59 10.54 -3.39 -13.20
N LYS A 60 11.77 -3.92 -13.25
CA LYS A 60 12.71 -3.63 -14.35
C LYS A 60 12.38 -4.36 -15.65
N SER A 61 11.34 -5.19 -15.69
CA SER A 61 10.89 -5.81 -16.94
C SER A 61 10.41 -4.74 -17.93
N PRO A 62 10.84 -4.78 -19.21
CA PRO A 62 10.31 -3.90 -20.25
C PRO A 62 8.79 -3.91 -20.35
N GLU A 63 8.15 -5.06 -20.08
CA GLU A 63 6.70 -5.23 -20.12
C GLU A 63 6.03 -4.44 -18.99
N ASN A 64 6.56 -4.55 -17.77
CA ASN A 64 6.07 -3.83 -16.59
C ASN A 64 6.28 -2.32 -16.71
N ILE A 65 7.45 -1.90 -17.23
CA ILE A 65 7.72 -0.48 -17.51
C ILE A 65 6.70 0.09 -18.52
N LEU A 66 6.40 -0.66 -19.60
CA LEU A 66 5.38 -0.24 -20.56
C LEU A 66 3.99 -0.21 -19.94
N GLN A 67 3.65 -1.14 -19.05
CA GLN A 67 2.38 -1.15 -18.33
C GLN A 67 2.23 0.11 -17.46
N VAL A 68 3.25 0.44 -16.65
CA VAL A 68 3.27 1.66 -15.82
C VAL A 68 3.15 2.92 -16.70
N ALA A 69 3.95 3.00 -17.76
CA ALA A 69 3.93 4.14 -18.69
C ALA A 69 2.59 4.32 -19.41
N ASN A 70 1.86 3.22 -19.66
CA ASN A 70 0.52 3.30 -20.28
C ASN A 70 -0.57 3.64 -19.26
N LEU A 71 -0.44 3.19 -18.00
CA LEU A 71 -1.44 3.38 -16.96
C LEU A 71 -1.36 4.77 -16.31
N LEU A 72 -0.16 5.17 -15.88
CA LEU A 72 0.06 6.41 -15.14
C LEU A 72 0.77 7.49 -15.97
N GLY A 73 1.53 7.08 -16.99
CA GLY A 73 2.48 7.94 -17.68
C GLY A 73 3.82 7.99 -16.95
N CYS A 74 4.90 8.22 -17.69
CA CYS A 74 6.26 8.17 -17.13
C CYS A 74 6.51 9.23 -16.05
N GLU A 75 5.92 10.43 -16.19
CA GLU A 75 6.05 11.52 -15.21
C GLU A 75 5.34 11.19 -13.89
N ASN A 76 4.16 10.56 -13.95
CA ASN A 76 3.39 10.26 -12.76
C ASN A 76 3.83 8.98 -12.05
N ALA A 77 4.62 8.14 -12.72
CA ALA A 77 5.11 6.88 -12.16
C ALA A 77 6.00 7.06 -10.92
N SER A 78 6.66 8.21 -10.78
CA SER A 78 7.44 8.59 -9.60
C SER A 78 6.78 9.66 -8.74
N ASN A 79 5.56 10.08 -9.07
CA ASN A 79 4.82 11.07 -8.29
C ASN A 79 4.11 10.40 -7.11
N ILE A 80 4.61 10.64 -5.90
CA ILE A 80 4.07 10.03 -4.67
C ILE A 80 2.56 10.23 -4.50
N ARG A 81 2.01 11.40 -4.85
CA ARG A 81 0.57 11.68 -4.69
C ARG A 81 -0.28 10.83 -5.64
N THR A 82 0.23 10.57 -6.84
CA THR A 82 -0.43 9.68 -7.80
C THR A 82 -0.40 8.26 -7.28
N LEU A 83 0.77 7.79 -6.82
CA LEU A 83 0.91 6.45 -6.27
C LEU A 83 0.02 6.23 -5.04
N GLU A 84 -0.04 7.20 -4.12
CA GLU A 84 -0.98 7.21 -3.01
C GLU A 84 -2.43 7.07 -3.50
N THR A 85 -2.83 7.84 -4.52
CA THR A 85 -4.20 7.78 -5.06
C THR A 85 -4.53 6.41 -5.64
N VAL A 86 -3.57 5.77 -6.31
CA VAL A 86 -3.75 4.47 -6.97
C VAL A 86 -3.79 3.33 -5.96
N PHE A 87 -2.86 3.30 -5.00
CA PHE A 87 -2.64 2.13 -4.16
C PHE A 87 -3.29 2.23 -2.77
N SER A 88 -3.53 3.44 -2.23
CA SER A 88 -3.97 3.59 -0.83
C SER A 88 -5.28 2.85 -0.52
N ALA A 89 -6.22 2.81 -1.47
CA ALA A 89 -7.49 2.13 -1.27
C ALA A 89 -7.30 0.61 -1.14
N GLY A 90 -6.50 0.00 -2.03
CA GLY A 90 -6.23 -1.43 -2.05
C GLY A 90 -5.44 -1.89 -0.82
N PHE A 91 -4.34 -1.20 -0.50
CA PHE A 91 -3.53 -1.50 0.68
C PHE A 91 -4.31 -1.31 1.97
N SER A 92 -5.08 -0.22 2.08
CA SER A 92 -5.95 -0.02 3.24
C SER A 92 -7.02 -1.11 3.37
N GLN A 93 -7.50 -1.68 2.27
CA GLN A 93 -8.44 -2.77 2.31
C GLN A 93 -7.75 -4.05 2.79
N ALA A 94 -6.55 -4.35 2.28
CA ALA A 94 -5.77 -5.51 2.71
C ALA A 94 -5.48 -5.47 4.22
N MET A 95 -4.98 -4.33 4.72
CA MET A 95 -4.75 -4.12 6.15
C MET A 95 -5.98 -4.41 7.00
N LYS A 96 -7.16 -3.92 6.58
CA LYS A 96 -8.42 -4.11 7.30
C LYS A 96 -8.88 -5.57 7.28
N SER A 97 -8.77 -6.23 6.14
CA SER A 97 -9.18 -7.63 5.98
C SER A 97 -8.36 -8.55 6.88
N VAL A 98 -7.03 -8.43 6.85
CA VAL A 98 -6.14 -9.25 7.68
C VAL A 98 -6.38 -8.98 9.17
N ALA A 99 -6.51 -7.70 9.56
CA ALA A 99 -6.75 -7.34 10.95
C ALA A 99 -8.06 -7.94 11.46
N PHE A 100 -9.10 -7.98 10.62
CA PHE A 100 -10.40 -8.55 10.99
C PHE A 100 -10.35 -10.06 11.31
N GLU A 101 -9.30 -10.76 10.86
CA GLU A 101 -9.11 -12.20 11.08
C GLU A 101 -8.16 -12.54 12.25
N MET A 102 -7.46 -11.54 12.79
CA MET A 102 -6.48 -11.70 13.89
C MET A 102 -6.94 -10.98 15.17
N ASN A 103 -6.54 -11.47 16.35
CA ASN A 103 -6.78 -10.71 17.59
C ASN A 103 -5.74 -9.60 17.76
N PHE A 104 -6.05 -8.59 18.56
CA PHE A 104 -5.13 -7.48 18.81
C PHE A 104 -3.81 -7.95 19.42
N ASP A 105 -3.87 -8.84 20.40
CA ASP A 105 -2.70 -9.35 21.10
C ASP A 105 -1.80 -10.19 20.18
N ASP A 106 -2.38 -10.90 19.19
CA ASP A 106 -1.62 -11.67 18.20
C ASP A 106 -0.79 -10.72 17.33
N ILE A 107 -1.41 -9.64 16.81
CA ILE A 107 -0.70 -8.61 16.01
C ILE A 107 0.35 -7.89 16.87
N SER A 108 0.04 -7.61 18.13
CA SER A 108 0.96 -6.91 19.04
C SER A 108 2.16 -7.75 19.46
N SER A 109 2.02 -9.08 19.51
CA SER A 109 3.07 -10.01 19.94
C SER A 109 3.90 -10.53 18.77
N ASP A 110 3.28 -10.70 17.59
CA ASP A 110 3.91 -11.14 16.36
C ASP A 110 3.49 -10.23 15.17
N PRO A 111 4.09 -9.02 15.06
CA PRO A 111 3.81 -8.10 13.96
C PRO A 111 4.24 -8.64 12.60
N ASP A 112 5.25 -9.52 12.56
CA ASP A 112 5.77 -10.09 11.32
C ASP A 112 4.72 -11.00 10.67
N SER A 113 4.02 -11.81 11.47
CA SER A 113 2.88 -12.59 10.97
C SER A 113 1.82 -11.70 10.33
N TYR A 114 1.47 -10.55 10.92
CA TYR A 114 0.50 -9.63 10.32
C TYR A 114 1.00 -9.05 8.99
N ILE A 115 2.27 -8.65 8.93
CA ILE A 115 2.91 -8.12 7.73
C ILE A 115 2.89 -9.15 6.60
N GLU A 116 3.22 -10.41 6.89
CA GLU A 116 3.23 -11.50 5.91
C GLU A 116 1.84 -11.72 5.30
N HIS A 117 0.80 -11.79 6.13
CA HIS A 117 -0.58 -11.95 5.63
C HIS A 117 -1.05 -10.73 4.81
N VAL A 118 -0.64 -9.51 5.18
CA VAL A 118 -0.93 -8.30 4.39
C VAL A 118 -0.21 -8.36 3.04
N HIS A 119 1.05 -8.80 3.01
CA HIS A 119 1.82 -8.99 1.79
C HIS A 119 1.15 -10.03 0.87
N GLU A 120 0.77 -11.18 1.41
CA GLU A 120 0.08 -12.24 0.66
C GLU A 120 -1.24 -11.77 0.05
N LEU A 121 -2.04 -11.01 0.81
CA LEU A 121 -3.34 -10.54 0.34
C LEU A 121 -3.23 -9.47 -0.75
N ILE A 122 -2.21 -8.61 -0.70
CA ILE A 122 -1.91 -7.65 -1.78
C ILE A 122 -1.49 -8.40 -3.05
N GLY A 123 -0.69 -9.45 -2.90
CA GLY A 123 -0.20 -10.27 -4.00
C GLY A 123 0.81 -9.54 -4.90
N TYR A 124 0.91 -9.97 -6.15
CA TYR A 124 1.96 -9.54 -7.09
C TYR A 124 1.49 -8.58 -8.20
N ASP A 125 0.18 -8.35 -8.36
CA ASP A 125 -0.34 -7.52 -9.44
C ASP A 125 -0.48 -6.06 -9.00
N LEU A 126 0.63 -5.32 -9.07
CA LEU A 126 0.68 -3.89 -8.75
C LEU A 126 0.91 -3.04 -10.00
N PHE A 127 0.28 -3.41 -11.13
CA PHE A 127 0.33 -2.64 -12.37
C PHE A 127 1.75 -2.39 -12.92
N GLY A 128 2.66 -3.34 -12.73
CA GLY A 128 4.07 -3.22 -13.11
C GLY A 128 4.96 -2.62 -12.02
N PHE A 129 4.42 -2.31 -10.85
CA PHE A 129 5.20 -2.09 -9.63
C PHE A 129 5.47 -3.42 -8.92
N ALA A 130 6.52 -3.44 -8.12
CA ALA A 130 6.85 -4.49 -7.17
C ALA A 130 6.85 -3.90 -5.76
N LEU A 131 6.34 -4.68 -4.81
CA LEU A 131 6.43 -4.39 -3.39
C LEU A 131 7.77 -4.90 -2.89
N GLU A 132 8.65 -3.98 -2.49
CA GLU A 132 9.99 -4.30 -1.99
C GLU A 132 9.98 -4.59 -0.50
N ASP A 133 9.15 -3.87 0.27
CA ASP A 133 9.09 -3.99 1.72
C ASP A 133 7.75 -3.48 2.27
N ILE A 134 7.34 -4.02 3.42
CA ILE A 134 6.22 -3.54 4.24
C ILE A 134 6.69 -3.46 5.68
N SER A 135 6.43 -2.34 6.35
CA SER A 135 6.75 -2.18 7.77
C SER A 135 5.62 -1.50 8.54
N ILE A 136 5.51 -1.83 9.83
CA ILE A 136 4.62 -1.14 10.76
C ILE A 136 5.40 -0.01 11.43
N GLY A 137 4.97 1.23 11.21
CA GLY A 137 5.53 2.41 11.88
C GLY A 137 4.95 2.62 13.29
N SER A 138 3.66 2.34 13.49
CA SER A 138 3.03 2.37 14.81
C SER A 138 1.83 1.44 14.89
N PHE A 139 1.59 0.85 16.06
CA PHE A 139 0.42 0.02 16.35
C PHE A 139 0.03 0.21 17.83
N ASN A 140 -1.15 0.76 18.07
CA ASN A 140 -1.66 1.03 19.42
C ASN A 140 -3.16 0.74 19.48
N ARG A 141 -3.69 0.45 20.67
CA ARG A 141 -5.15 0.44 20.86
C ARG A 141 -5.71 1.85 20.68
N THR A 142 -6.81 1.98 19.94
CA THR A 142 -7.54 3.25 19.81
C THR A 142 -8.12 3.65 21.17
N GLU A 143 -7.95 4.93 21.54
CA GLU A 143 -8.50 5.46 22.79
C GLU A 143 -10.03 5.36 22.83
N ASP A 144 -10.56 5.07 24.03
CA ASP A 144 -12.00 4.85 24.25
C ASP A 144 -12.86 6.07 23.83
N ILE A 145 -12.31 7.29 23.83
CA ILE A 145 -13.00 8.52 23.40
C ILE A 145 -13.37 8.53 21.92
N TYR A 146 -12.73 7.70 21.11
CA TYR A 146 -12.99 7.57 19.67
C TYR A 146 -13.90 6.38 19.34
N LEU A 147 -14.32 5.64 20.36
CA LEU A 147 -15.28 4.54 20.25
C LEU A 147 -16.71 5.08 20.33
N ASP A 148 -17.60 4.47 19.55
CA ASP A 148 -19.01 4.83 19.53
C ASP A 148 -19.79 3.99 20.54
N SER A 149 -20.35 4.64 21.57
CA SER A 149 -21.14 3.99 22.61
C SER A 149 -22.46 3.38 22.12
N GLU A 150 -22.94 3.78 20.94
CA GLU A 150 -24.12 3.19 20.31
C GLU A 150 -23.74 2.03 19.37
N ASN A 151 -22.46 1.84 19.07
CA ASN A 151 -21.99 0.75 18.23
C ASN A 151 -21.79 -0.55 19.03
N ILE A 152 -22.51 -1.59 18.63
CA ILE A 152 -22.53 -2.90 19.32
C ILE A 152 -21.12 -3.51 19.43
N PHE A 153 -20.24 -3.30 18.45
CA PHE A 153 -18.89 -3.85 18.46
C PHE A 153 -17.97 -3.09 19.42
N ASP A 154 -18.06 -1.77 19.43
CA ASP A 154 -17.27 -0.91 20.32
C ASP A 154 -17.66 -1.14 21.79
N VAL A 155 -18.96 -1.31 22.07
CA VAL A 155 -19.46 -1.69 23.40
C VAL A 155 -18.90 -3.05 23.85
N ARG A 156 -18.81 -4.04 22.95
CA ARG A 156 -18.22 -5.35 23.27
C ARG A 156 -16.73 -5.24 23.61
N ALA A 157 -16.00 -4.39 22.90
CA ALA A 157 -14.57 -4.16 23.16
C ALA A 157 -14.33 -3.55 24.55
N LEU A 158 -15.14 -2.55 24.94
CA LEU A 158 -15.05 -1.88 26.24
C LEU A 158 -15.30 -2.84 27.42
N ASN A 159 -16.12 -3.87 27.22
CA ASN A 159 -16.44 -4.87 28.24
C ASN A 159 -15.37 -5.96 28.40
N LYS A 160 -14.37 -6.03 27.50
CA LYS A 160 -13.23 -6.97 27.58
C LYS A 160 -12.04 -6.41 28.38
N LYS A 161 -12.32 -5.66 29.45
CA LYS A 161 -11.27 -5.17 30.37
C LYS A 161 -10.65 -6.30 31.19
#